data_AF-A0A1Z9RYM0-F1
#
_entry.id   AF-A0A1Z9RYM0-F1
#
_cell.length_a   1.000
_cell.length_b   1.000
_cell.length_c   1.000
_cell.angle_alpha   90.00
_cell.angle_beta   90.00
_cell.angle_gamma   90.00
#
_symmetry.space_group_name_H-M   'P 1'
#
loop_
_entity.id
_entity.type
_entity.pdbx_description
1 polymer ?
#
loop_
_entity_poly.entity_id
_entity_poly.type
_entity_poly.pdbx_seq_one_letter_code
_entity_poly.pdbx_strand_id
1 'polypeptide(L)' 'STVDGVRVRFEDEHGVQQGWYLARRSNTESVLVMRAEARTEAMLAHIRQHIEDRVAPLIDVGGFLDAFA' A
#
# COMPACT_ATOMS: atom_id res chain seq x y z
N SER A 1 9.23 7.57 15.68
CA SER A 1 9.65 6.61 14.65
C SER A 1 9.47 7.29 13.30
N THR A 2 10.57 7.61 12.62
CA THR A 2 10.54 8.28 11.31
C THR A 2 10.05 7.28 10.28
N VAL A 3 8.91 7.53 9.64
CA VAL A 3 8.45 6.70 8.52
C VAL A 3 9.44 6.86 7.38
N ASP A 4 9.99 5.74 6.90
CA ASP A 4 10.90 5.69 5.77
C ASP A 4 10.14 5.14 4.55
N GLY A 5 9.91 6.03 3.58
CA GLY A 5 8.96 5.85 2.48
C GLY A 5 7.62 6.55 2.74
N VAL A 6 6.59 6.11 2.00
CA VAL A 6 5.23 6.64 2.12
C VAL A 6 4.35 5.59 2.77
N ARG A 7 3.77 5.92 3.92
CA ARG A 7 2.76 5.10 4.59
C ARG A 7 1.41 5.79 4.53
N VAL A 8 0.42 5.11 3.96
CA VAL A 8 -0.97 5.59 3.92
C VAL A 8 -1.81 4.72 4.84
N ARG A 9 -2.69 5.36 5.62
CA ARG A 9 -3.61 4.69 6.55
C ARG A 9 -5.04 4.94 6.10
N PHE A 10 -5.87 3.92 6.23
CA PHE A 10 -7.30 3.96 5.98
C PHE A 10 -7.98 3.76 7.33
N GLU A 11 -8.78 4.73 7.73
CA GLU A 11 -9.46 4.79 9.02
C GLU A 11 -10.98 4.87 8.77
N ASP A 12 -11.77 4.38 9.71
CA ASP A 12 -13.22 4.62 9.69
C ASP A 12 -13.58 6.00 10.26
N GLU A 13 -14.88 6.30 10.31
CA GLU A 13 -15.42 7.57 10.82
C GLU A 13 -15.05 7.85 12.30
N HIS A 14 -14.64 6.83 13.04
CA HIS A 14 -14.21 6.92 14.43
C HIS A 14 -12.68 6.96 14.59
N GLY A 15 -11.93 7.01 13.48
CA GLY A 15 -10.46 7.03 13.48
C GLY A 15 -9.83 5.67 13.76
N VAL A 16 -10.60 4.57 13.69
CA VAL A 16 -10.04 3.23 13.88
C VAL A 16 -9.42 2.77 12.58
N GLN A 17 -8.13 2.43 12.61
CA GLN A 17 -7.42 1.94 11.43
C GLN A 17 -8.04 0.64 10.90
N GLN A 18 -8.52 0.69 9.67
CA GLN A 18 -9.10 -0.44 8.93
C GLN A 18 -8.09 -1.10 7.98
N GLY A 19 -7.07 -0.36 7.56
CA GLY A 19 -5.96 -0.89 6.77
C GLY A 19 -4.86 0.13 6.51
N TRP A 20 -3.79 -0.31 5.86
CA TRP A 20 -2.65 0.54 5.52
C TRP A 20 -1.83 -0.05 4.37
N TYR A 21 -1.05 0.79 3.70
CA TYR A 21 0.07 0.33 2.89
C TYR A 21 1.32 1.17 3.12
N LEU A 22 2.49 0.55 2.90
CA LEU A 22 3.80 1.19 2.90
C LEU A 22 4.46 0.93 1.55
N ALA A 23 5.00 1.99 0.95
CA ALA A 23 5.90 1.90 -0.18
C ALA A 23 7.22 2.57 0.19
N ARG A 24 8.34 1.84 0.07
CA ARG A 24 9.68 2.38 0.37
C ARG A 24 10.71 1.85 -0.61
N ARG A 25 11.76 2.65 -0.81
CA ARG A 25 12.95 2.19 -1.54
C ARG A 25 13.70 1.15 -0.69
N SER A 26 14.19 0.09 -1.33
CA SER A 26 15.17 -0.80 -0.70
C SER A 26 16.52 -0.07 -0.52
N ASN A 27 17.20 -0.33 0.60
CA ASN A 27 18.49 0.29 0.90
C ASN A 27 19.65 -0.44 0.22
N THR A 28 19.46 -1.70 -0.14
CA THR A 28 20.52 -2.59 -0.63
C THR A 28 20.33 -3.02 -2.07
N GLU A 29 19.11 -2.90 -2.61
CA GLU A 29 18.75 -3.36 -3.94
C GLU A 29 17.98 -2.28 -4.70
N SER A 30 18.00 -2.36 -6.03
CA SER A 30 17.28 -1.41 -6.90
C SER A 30 15.82 -1.84 -7.08
N VAL A 31 15.09 -1.97 -5.96
CA VAL A 31 13.69 -2.40 -5.92
C VAL A 31 12.85 -1.52 -5.01
N LEU A 32 11.55 -1.41 -5.33
CA LEU A 32 10.53 -0.84 -4.46
C LEU A 32 9.95 -1.95 -3.58
N VAL A 33 9.96 -1.75 -2.27
CA VAL A 33 9.35 -2.68 -1.31
C VAL A 33 7.98 -2.14 -0.92
N MET A 34 6.96 -2.98 -1.09
CA MET A 34 5.58 -2.65 -0.76
C MET A 34 4.96 -3.70 0.17
N ARG A 35 4.09 -3.25 1.06
CA ARG A 35 3.24 -4.11 1.91
C ARG A 35 1.90 -3.42 2.13
N ALA A 36 0.82 -4.17 2.01
CA ALA A 36 -0.53 -3.73 2.35
C ALA A 36 -1.15 -4.71 3.33
N GLU A 37 -1.94 -4.19 4.26
CA GLU A 37 -2.73 -4.99 5.20
C GLU A 37 -4.07 -4.33 5.46
N ALA A 38 -5.08 -5.15 5.69
CA ALA A 38 -6.40 -4.69 6.06
C ALA A 38 -7.05 -5.66 7.05
N ARG A 39 -8.06 -5.17 7.76
CA ARG A 39 -8.90 -6.00 8.67
C ARG A 39 -9.87 -6.90 7.91
N THR A 40 -10.22 -6.53 6.68
CA THR A 40 -11.18 -7.25 5.84
C THR A 40 -10.70 -7.31 4.40
N GLU A 41 -11.11 -8.35 3.68
CA GLU A 41 -10.84 -8.48 2.24
C GLU A 41 -11.39 -7.30 1.43
N ALA A 42 -12.56 -6.77 1.80
CA ALA A 42 -13.15 -5.60 1.14
C ALA A 42 -12.27 -4.36 1.28
N MET A 43 -11.69 -4.13 2.46
CA MET A 43 -10.75 -3.03 2.67
C MET A 43 -9.40 -3.30 1.95
N LEU A 44 -8.96 -4.56 1.87
CA LEU A 44 -7.77 -4.91 1.11
C LEU A 44 -7.95 -4.64 -0.39
N ALA A 45 -9.11 -4.97 -0.95
CA ALA A 45 -9.47 -4.66 -2.33
C ALA A 45 -9.55 -3.14 -2.57
N HIS A 46 -10.08 -2.38 -1.61
CA HIS A 46 -10.10 -0.92 -1.67
C HIS A 46 -8.68 -0.33 -1.69
N ILE A 47 -7.78 -0.85 -0.85
CA ILE A 47 -6.37 -0.44 -0.85
C ILE A 47 -5.70 -0.76 -2.19
N ARG A 48 -5.95 -1.94 -2.75
CA ARG A 48 -5.45 -2.33 -4.08
C ARG A 48 -5.88 -1.33 -5.15
N GLN A 49 -7.17 -1.03 -5.24
CA GLN A 49 -7.72 -0.06 -6.19
C GLN A 49 -7.10 1.33 -6.00
N HIS A 50 -6.97 1.79 -4.75
CA HIS A 50 -6.34 3.07 -4.46
C HIS A 50 -4.88 3.12 -4.93
N ILE A 51 -4.12 2.04 -4.80
CA ILE A 51 -2.74 1.94 -5.30
C ILE A 51 -2.72 1.95 -6.83
N GLU A 52 -3.60 1.19 -7.47
CA GLU A 52 -3.75 1.14 -8.93
C GLU A 52 -4.07 2.52 -9.51
N ASP A 53 -5.02 3.25 -8.93
CA ASP A 53 -5.45 4.56 -9.42
C ASP A 53 -4.41 5.67 -9.19
N ARG A 54 -3.64 5.60 -8.09
CA ARG A 54 -2.81 6.73 -7.62
C ARG A 54 -1.32 6.51 -7.79
N VAL A 55 -0.85 5.27 -7.71
CA VAL A 55 0.57 4.92 -7.70
C VAL A 55 1.01 4.35 -9.04
N ALA A 56 0.22 3.46 -9.65
CA ALA A 56 0.58 2.83 -10.93
C ALA A 56 0.84 3.82 -12.09
N PRO A 57 0.17 5.00 -12.17
CA PRO A 57 0.52 6.00 -13.19
C PRO A 57 1.90 6.65 -12.99
N LEU A 58 2.49 6.52 -11.80
CA LEU A 58 3.75 7.19 -11.42
C LEU A 58 4.95 6.25 -11.44
N ILE A 59 4.73 4.96 -11.14
CA ILE A 59 5.77 3.95 -11.04
C ILE A 59 5.17 2.56 -11.29
N ASP A 60 5.94 1.67 -11.90
CA ASP A 60 5.54 0.29 -12.10
C ASP A 60 5.40 -0.44 -10.76
N VAL A 61 4.18 -0.92 -10.49
CA VAL A 61 3.81 -1.71 -9.31
C VAL A 61 3.12 -3.02 -9.71
N GLY A 62 3.21 -3.43 -10.99
CA GLY A 62 2.48 -4.60 -11.51
C GLY A 62 2.73 -5.86 -10.69
N GLY A 63 3.99 -6.17 -10.39
CA GLY A 63 4.34 -7.34 -9.58
C GLY A 63 3.79 -7.30 -8.14
N PHE A 64 3.49 -6.12 -7.60
CA PHE A 64 2.81 -6.01 -6.31
C PHE A 64 1.30 -6.20 -6.44
N LEU A 65 0.67 -5.66 -7.50
CA LEU A 65 -0.76 -5.82 -7.75
C LEU A 65 -1.14 -7.28 -8.05
N ASP A 66 -0.26 -8.02 -8.74
CA ASP A 66 -0.45 -9.44 -9.01
C ASP A 66 -0.47 -10.29 -7.74
N ALA A 67 0.15 -9.83 -6.65
CA ALA A 67 0.15 -10.52 -5.36
C ALA A 67 -1.20 -10.45 -4.61
N PHE A 68 -2.17 -9.67 -5.09
CA PHE A 68 -3.54 -9.64 -4.58
C PHE A 68 -4.48 -10.64 -5.29
N ALA A 69 -4.03 -11.28 -6.38
CA ALA A 69 -4.80 -12.26 -7.14
C ALA A 69 -4.82 -13.63 -6.44
#